data_AF-K0RX50-F1
#
_entry.id   AF-K0RX50-F1
#
_cell.length_a   1.000
_cell.length_b   1.000
_cell.length_c   1.000
_cell.angle_alpha   90.00
_cell.angle_beta   90.00
_cell.angle_gamma   90.00
#
_symmetry.space_group_name_H-M   'P 1'
#
loop_
_entity.id
_entity.type
_entity.pdbx_description
1 polymer ?
#
loop_
_entity_poly.entity_id
_entity_poly.type
_entity_poly.pdbx_seq_one_letter_code
_entity_poly.pdbx_strand_id
1 'polypeptide(L)'
;MPSRKKARGRRNRARKEATRTAELRSQWEPTILASDNKLDILPCCENNHELIGLQIPRESLAVSFMNHMAGKGFFDKATCFPNEPVMDTCFRTVDPFPGVPKKDNERDMAIALLLQFLRNVLVRDAAIEGELWFQRHHDNEVIICCMIYLLELLGRYSDPNVARWRAAKTGNKLIGGNRRDTVKFVAKRLPCACLKELHCAARKKLAKVSHCHGCEKRFPRSVLFVCTGCMVVEYCSKECQMADWQDHKQYCGYPEVMSQDLPSDYIFKRGLS
;
A
#
# COMPACT_ATOMS: atom_id res chain seq x y z
N MET A 1 25.32 9.91 -41.41
CA MET A 1 24.60 8.64 -41.12
C MET A 1 25.12 8.02 -39.82
N PRO A 2 24.27 7.51 -38.92
CA PRO A 2 24.74 6.84 -37.71
C PRO A 2 25.60 5.62 -38.06
N SER A 3 26.80 5.50 -37.49
CA SER A 3 27.68 4.33 -37.65
C SER A 3 26.94 3.03 -37.32
N ARG A 4 27.12 1.98 -38.14
CA ARG A 4 26.55 0.62 -37.92
C ARG A 4 26.82 0.09 -36.49
N LYS A 5 27.96 0.47 -35.89
CA LYS A 5 28.34 0.12 -34.51
C LYS A 5 27.43 0.79 -33.47
N LYS A 6 27.08 2.07 -33.67
CA LYS A 6 26.14 2.81 -32.81
C LYS A 6 24.71 2.25 -32.93
N ALA A 7 24.28 1.86 -34.13
CA ALA A 7 22.97 1.24 -34.35
C ALA A 7 22.86 -0.15 -33.66
N ARG A 8 23.89 -1.00 -33.78
CA ARG A 8 23.95 -2.30 -33.10
C ARG A 8 23.95 -2.15 -31.57
N GLY A 9 24.67 -1.15 -31.05
CA GLY A 9 24.68 -0.85 -29.61
C GLY A 9 23.31 -0.44 -29.07
N ARG A 10 22.56 0.40 -29.78
CA ARG A 10 21.19 0.78 -29.41
C ARG A 10 20.24 -0.42 -29.41
N ARG A 11 20.31 -1.28 -30.44
CA ARG A 11 19.49 -2.50 -30.52
C ARG A 11 19.77 -3.45 -29.35
N ASN A 12 21.04 -3.64 -28.99
CA ASN A 12 21.40 -4.49 -27.85
C ASN A 12 20.91 -3.91 -26.52
N ARG A 13 21.00 -2.58 -26.32
CA ARG A 13 20.47 -1.92 -25.12
C ARG A 13 18.95 -2.07 -25.02
N ALA A 14 18.23 -1.84 -26.12
CA ALA A 14 16.79 -2.01 -26.18
C ALA A 14 16.36 -3.47 -25.87
N ARG A 15 17.10 -4.46 -26.41
CA ARG A 15 16.84 -5.88 -26.09
C ARG A 15 17.03 -6.19 -24.61
N LYS A 16 18.10 -5.70 -23.99
CA LYS A 16 18.35 -5.88 -22.55
C LYS A 16 17.26 -5.25 -21.69
N GLU A 17 16.83 -4.04 -22.04
CA GLU A 17 15.76 -3.35 -21.32
C GLU A 17 14.41 -4.07 -21.47
N ALA A 18 14.11 -4.60 -22.66
CA ALA A 18 12.91 -5.39 -22.89
C ALA A 18 12.91 -6.70 -22.07
N THR A 19 14.05 -7.40 -22.00
CA THR A 19 14.19 -8.60 -21.16
C THR A 19 13.98 -8.27 -19.68
N ARG A 20 14.63 -7.22 -19.18
CA ARG A 20 14.44 -6.76 -17.80
C ARG A 20 12.98 -6.39 -17.52
N THR A 21 12.33 -5.69 -18.42
CA THR A 21 10.91 -5.30 -18.27
C THR A 21 10.01 -6.54 -18.20
N ALA A 22 10.26 -7.56 -19.03
CA ALA A 22 9.51 -8.81 -19.01
C ALA A 22 9.72 -9.58 -17.70
N GLU A 23 10.94 -9.63 -17.19
CA GLU A 23 11.27 -10.24 -15.90
C GLU A 23 10.53 -9.55 -14.75
N LEU A 24 10.58 -8.21 -14.68
CA LEU A 24 9.84 -7.42 -13.68
C LEU A 24 8.33 -7.66 -13.75
N ARG A 25 7.76 -7.71 -14.96
CA ARG A 25 6.33 -7.95 -15.17
C ARG A 25 5.89 -9.33 -14.68
N SER A 26 6.75 -10.35 -14.86
CA SER A 26 6.48 -11.72 -14.43
C SER A 26 6.30 -11.89 -12.92
N GLN A 27 6.77 -10.93 -12.11
CA GLN A 27 6.63 -10.99 -10.64
C GLN A 27 5.20 -10.71 -10.16
N TRP A 28 4.40 -9.97 -10.93
CA TRP A 28 3.07 -9.52 -10.49
C TRP A 28 1.95 -9.89 -11.44
N GLU A 29 2.18 -9.86 -12.76
CA GLU A 29 1.13 -10.10 -13.76
C GLU A 29 0.48 -11.48 -13.63
N PRO A 30 1.22 -12.60 -13.46
CA PRO A 30 0.60 -13.91 -13.27
C PRO A 30 -0.28 -13.96 -12.04
N THR A 31 0.10 -13.27 -10.96
CA THR A 31 -0.70 -13.20 -9.73
C THR A 31 -1.97 -12.41 -9.95
N ILE A 32 -1.96 -11.33 -10.75
CA ILE A 32 -3.16 -10.56 -11.10
C ILE A 32 -4.08 -11.37 -12.02
N LEU A 33 -3.51 -12.01 -13.04
CA LEU A 33 -4.25 -12.75 -14.06
C LEU A 33 -4.67 -14.16 -13.64
N ALA A 34 -4.18 -14.66 -12.50
CA ALA A 34 -4.62 -15.92 -11.94
C ALA A 34 -6.14 -15.86 -11.73
N SER A 35 -6.88 -16.48 -12.65
CA SER A 35 -8.29 -16.76 -12.46
C SER A 35 -8.43 -17.80 -11.37
N ASP A 36 -9.55 -17.75 -10.65
CA ASP A 36 -9.83 -18.68 -9.55
C ASP A 36 -9.82 -20.16 -10.02
N ASN A 37 -9.84 -20.43 -11.33
CA ASN A 37 -9.87 -21.78 -11.92
C ASN A 37 -8.50 -22.44 -12.18
N LYS A 38 -7.36 -21.74 -12.07
CA LYS A 38 -6.03 -22.32 -12.38
C LYS A 38 -5.19 -22.72 -11.18
N LEU A 39 -5.63 -22.34 -9.98
CA LEU A 39 -5.08 -22.84 -8.73
C LEU A 39 -6.21 -23.65 -8.09
N ASP A 40 -6.13 -24.97 -8.11
CA ASP A 40 -7.11 -25.92 -7.52
C ASP A 40 -7.38 -25.71 -6.01
N ILE A 41 -6.83 -24.66 -5.42
CA ILE A 41 -6.83 -24.28 -4.00
C ILE A 41 -7.67 -23.01 -3.76
N LEU A 42 -8.00 -22.22 -4.79
CA LEU A 42 -8.77 -20.99 -4.62
C LEU A 42 -10.28 -21.26 -4.75
N PRO A 43 -11.11 -20.87 -3.77
CA PRO A 43 -12.55 -20.89 -3.93
C PRO A 43 -12.94 -20.02 -5.12
N CYS A 44 -13.71 -20.60 -6.06
CA CYS A 44 -14.20 -19.88 -7.23
C CYS A 44 -15.04 -18.67 -6.77
N CYS A 45 -14.62 -17.45 -7.11
CA CYS A 45 -15.40 -16.28 -6.76
C CYS A 45 -16.56 -16.13 -7.75
N GLU A 46 -17.75 -16.54 -7.35
CA GLU A 46 -18.98 -16.44 -8.17
C GLU A 46 -19.33 -14.99 -8.57
N ASN A 47 -18.79 -14.01 -7.83
CA ASN A 47 -18.93 -12.61 -8.20
C ASN A 47 -17.90 -12.29 -9.27
N ASN A 48 -18.37 -12.25 -10.52
CA ASN A 48 -17.68 -11.58 -11.61
C ASN A 48 -17.24 -10.20 -11.14
N HIS A 49 -15.98 -10.07 -10.72
CA HIS A 49 -15.41 -8.77 -10.45
C HIS A 49 -15.58 -7.95 -11.73
N GLU A 50 -15.91 -6.65 -11.63
CA GLU A 50 -15.78 -5.74 -12.78
C GLU A 50 -14.36 -5.76 -13.39
N LEU A 51 -13.41 -6.38 -12.69
CA LEU A 51 -12.04 -6.65 -13.10
C LEU A 51 -11.81 -8.02 -13.79
N ILE A 52 -12.80 -8.90 -13.99
CA ILE A 52 -12.72 -10.12 -14.85
C ILE A 52 -12.71 -9.73 -16.34
N GLY A 53 -11.83 -8.80 -16.66
CA GLY A 53 -11.73 -8.10 -17.92
C GLY A 53 -10.68 -6.99 -17.89
N LEU A 54 -9.91 -6.87 -16.79
CA LEU A 54 -8.81 -5.92 -16.71
C LEU A 54 -7.76 -6.26 -17.77
N GLN A 55 -7.83 -5.60 -18.92
CA GLN A 55 -6.84 -5.69 -19.96
C GLN A 55 -5.61 -4.90 -19.52
N ILE A 56 -4.60 -5.63 -19.04
CA ILE A 56 -3.34 -5.01 -18.62
C ILE A 56 -2.61 -4.56 -19.89
N PRO A 57 -2.47 -3.26 -20.16
CA PRO A 57 -1.83 -2.80 -21.38
C PRO A 57 -0.38 -3.28 -21.43
N ARG A 58 0.17 -3.42 -22.64
CA ARG A 58 1.59 -3.77 -22.80
C ARG A 58 2.48 -2.69 -22.20
N GLU A 59 2.13 -1.44 -22.44
CA GLU A 59 2.85 -0.25 -21.97
C GLU A 59 1.84 0.79 -21.47
N SER A 60 2.01 1.25 -20.23
CA SER A 60 1.31 2.41 -19.65
C SER A 60 2.13 2.93 -18.46
N LEU A 61 1.80 4.11 -17.94
CA LEU A 61 2.49 4.65 -16.76
C LEU A 61 2.22 3.78 -15.52
N ALA A 62 1.00 3.27 -15.38
CA ALA A 62 0.65 2.30 -14.33
C ALA A 62 1.49 1.02 -14.43
N VAL A 63 1.68 0.47 -15.63
CA VAL A 63 2.52 -0.73 -15.83
C VAL A 63 3.99 -0.45 -15.52
N SER A 64 4.52 0.70 -15.94
CA SER A 64 5.88 1.10 -15.59
C SER A 64 6.06 1.29 -14.08
N PHE A 65 5.04 1.83 -13.41
CA PHE A 65 5.01 1.94 -11.95
C PHE A 65 4.98 0.57 -11.26
N MET A 66 4.16 -0.37 -11.72
CA MET A 66 4.16 -1.76 -11.23
C MET A 66 5.54 -2.40 -11.43
N ASN A 67 6.16 -2.28 -12.60
CA ASN A 67 7.51 -2.82 -12.84
C ASN A 67 8.58 -2.18 -11.95
N HIS A 68 8.46 -0.90 -11.64
CA HIS A 68 9.34 -0.24 -10.67
C HIS A 68 9.15 -0.79 -9.26
N MET A 69 7.92 -1.05 -8.85
CA MET A 69 7.64 -1.73 -7.58
C MET A 69 8.22 -3.15 -7.55
N ALA A 70 8.10 -3.90 -8.65
CA ALA A 70 8.72 -5.21 -8.81
C ALA A 70 10.24 -5.13 -8.65
N GLY A 71 10.88 -4.14 -9.27
CA GLY A 71 12.32 -3.93 -9.18
C GLY A 71 12.81 -3.55 -7.77
N LYS A 72 11.90 -3.14 -6.89
CA LYS A 72 12.17 -2.90 -5.46
C LYS A 72 11.85 -4.10 -4.56
N GLY A 73 11.29 -5.19 -5.09
CA GLY A 73 10.96 -6.43 -4.36
C GLY A 73 9.59 -6.45 -3.66
N PHE A 74 8.67 -5.55 -4.03
CA PHE A 74 7.36 -5.49 -3.36
C PHE A 74 6.51 -6.75 -3.57
N PHE A 75 6.69 -7.46 -4.70
CA PHE A 75 5.80 -8.56 -5.09
C PHE A 75 6.34 -9.96 -4.78
N ASP A 76 7.66 -10.11 -4.61
CA ASP A 76 8.33 -11.39 -4.33
C ASP A 76 8.70 -11.57 -2.85
N LYS A 77 8.29 -10.64 -1.98
CA LYS A 77 8.64 -10.61 -0.54
C LYS A 77 10.16 -10.52 -0.30
N ALA A 78 10.95 -10.12 -1.30
CA ALA A 78 12.40 -9.99 -1.16
C ALA A 78 12.80 -8.71 -0.41
N THR A 79 11.94 -7.68 -0.38
CA THR A 79 12.23 -6.47 0.39
C THR A 79 11.93 -6.67 1.86
N CYS A 80 12.93 -6.38 2.69
CA CYS A 80 12.74 -6.03 4.09
C CYS A 80 12.99 -4.52 4.19
N PHE A 81 12.09 -3.76 4.81
CA PHE A 81 12.30 -2.34 5.12
C PHE A 81 12.56 -2.18 6.62
N PRO A 82 13.64 -2.77 7.17
CA PRO A 82 13.94 -2.57 8.57
C PRO A 82 14.35 -1.11 8.74
N ASN A 83 13.62 -0.38 9.60
CA ASN A 83 13.95 0.95 10.08
C ASN A 83 13.68 2.14 9.13
N GLU A 84 13.01 1.96 7.98
CA GLU A 84 12.55 3.10 7.16
C GLU A 84 11.06 3.39 7.45
N PRO A 85 10.65 4.67 7.64
CA PRO A 85 9.24 5.00 7.74
C PRO A 85 8.53 4.56 6.45
N VAL A 86 7.53 3.69 6.55
CA VAL A 86 6.84 3.11 5.38
C VAL A 86 6.30 4.19 4.43
N MET A 87 5.86 5.33 4.95
CA MET A 87 5.37 6.40 4.10
C MET A 87 6.46 7.03 3.26
N ASP A 88 7.66 7.15 3.80
CA ASP A 88 8.83 7.66 3.10
C ASP A 88 9.19 6.74 1.92
N THR A 89 9.10 5.42 2.12
CA THR A 89 9.21 4.43 1.05
C THR A 89 8.11 4.60 0.00
N CYS A 90 6.87 4.88 0.44
CA CYS A 90 5.74 5.12 -0.46
C CYS A 90 6.00 6.33 -1.37
N PHE A 91 6.36 7.47 -0.78
CA PHE A 91 6.67 8.69 -1.51
C PHE A 91 7.83 8.49 -2.49
N ARG A 92 8.94 7.90 -2.05
CA ARG A 92 10.10 7.61 -2.92
C ARG A 92 9.79 6.66 -4.09
N THR A 93 8.69 5.92 -4.02
CA THR A 93 8.28 4.99 -5.08
C THR A 93 7.33 5.64 -6.06
N VAL A 94 6.46 6.54 -5.59
CA VAL A 94 5.53 7.29 -6.45
C VAL A 94 6.20 8.49 -7.13
N ASP A 95 7.16 9.16 -6.47
CA ASP A 95 7.81 10.39 -6.95
C ASP A 95 8.39 10.31 -8.38
N PRO A 96 9.05 9.22 -8.82
CA PRO A 96 9.54 9.09 -10.19
C PRO A 96 8.44 9.01 -11.25
N PHE A 97 7.17 8.86 -10.86
CA PHE A 97 6.03 8.65 -11.74
C PHE A 97 4.97 9.75 -11.58
N PRO A 98 5.29 11.05 -11.78
CA PRO A 98 4.35 12.14 -11.51
C PRO A 98 3.09 12.09 -12.39
N GLY A 99 3.12 11.37 -13.51
CA GLY A 99 1.96 11.17 -14.38
C GLY A 99 0.94 10.15 -13.85
N VAL A 100 1.35 9.21 -12.99
CA VAL A 100 0.44 8.21 -12.40
C VAL A 100 -0.58 8.87 -11.47
N PRO A 101 -0.20 9.67 -10.45
CA PRO A 101 -1.18 10.29 -9.57
C PRO A 101 -2.00 11.40 -10.25
N LYS A 102 -1.47 12.05 -11.29
CA LYS A 102 -2.12 13.20 -11.97
C LYS A 102 -3.17 12.80 -12.99
N LYS A 103 -3.02 11.65 -13.65
CA LYS A 103 -3.95 11.20 -14.69
C LYS A 103 -4.90 10.17 -14.09
N ASP A 104 -6.19 10.49 -14.06
CA ASP A 104 -7.20 9.65 -13.42
C ASP A 104 -7.17 8.20 -13.93
N ASN A 105 -7.09 8.01 -15.24
CA ASN A 105 -7.02 6.68 -15.85
C ASN A 105 -5.79 5.85 -15.42
N GLU A 106 -4.60 6.46 -15.35
CA GLU A 106 -3.38 5.78 -14.92
C GLU A 106 -3.38 5.50 -13.42
N ARG A 107 -3.91 6.44 -12.63
CA ARG A 107 -4.08 6.28 -11.18
C ARG A 107 -5.03 5.13 -10.87
N ASP A 108 -6.20 5.12 -11.51
CA ASP A 108 -7.23 4.12 -11.29
C ASP A 108 -6.74 2.74 -11.75
N MET A 109 -6.02 2.68 -12.88
CA MET A 109 -5.36 1.46 -13.35
C MET A 109 -4.33 0.95 -12.33
N ALA A 110 -3.45 1.81 -11.82
CA ALA A 110 -2.45 1.42 -10.82
C ALA A 110 -3.12 0.90 -9.53
N ILE A 111 -4.15 1.60 -9.04
CA ILE A 111 -4.93 1.17 -7.86
C ILE A 111 -5.60 -0.18 -8.11
N ALA A 112 -6.23 -0.37 -9.27
CA ALA A 112 -6.90 -1.62 -9.64
C ALA A 112 -5.92 -2.80 -9.70
N LEU A 113 -4.74 -2.61 -10.32
CA LEU A 113 -3.70 -3.63 -10.39
C LEU A 113 -3.18 -4.03 -9.00
N LEU A 114 -2.90 -3.04 -8.12
CA LEU A 114 -2.44 -3.31 -6.76
C LEU A 114 -3.52 -4.00 -5.91
N LEU A 115 -4.78 -3.58 -6.02
CA LEU A 115 -5.91 -4.21 -5.32
C LEU A 115 -6.12 -5.66 -5.77
N GLN A 116 -6.07 -5.92 -7.07
CA GLN A 116 -6.23 -7.26 -7.63
C GLN A 116 -5.08 -8.17 -7.20
N PHE A 117 -3.84 -7.67 -7.23
CA PHE A 117 -2.68 -8.39 -6.71
C PHE A 117 -2.87 -8.75 -5.23
N LEU A 118 -3.21 -7.76 -4.39
CA LEU A 118 -3.43 -7.98 -2.96
C LEU A 118 -4.56 -8.98 -2.69
N ARG A 119 -5.68 -8.90 -3.41
CA ARG A 119 -6.77 -9.86 -3.27
C ARG A 119 -6.26 -11.27 -3.50
N ASN A 120 -5.57 -11.50 -4.61
CA ASN A 120 -5.11 -12.83 -4.99
C ASN A 120 -4.06 -13.36 -4.00
N VAL A 121 -3.12 -12.52 -3.55
CA VAL A 121 -2.15 -12.90 -2.51
C VAL A 121 -2.82 -13.23 -1.19
N LEU A 122 -3.71 -12.35 -0.68
CA LEU A 122 -4.33 -12.54 0.63
C LEU A 122 -5.22 -13.80 0.67
N VAL A 123 -6.03 -14.03 -0.36
CA VAL A 123 -6.92 -15.20 -0.42
C VAL A 123 -6.10 -16.49 -0.61
N ARG A 124 -5.13 -16.50 -1.51
CA ARG A 124 -4.27 -17.68 -1.77
C ARG A 124 -3.46 -18.04 -0.55
N ASP A 125 -2.73 -17.08 0.02
CA ASP A 125 -1.83 -17.34 1.16
C ASP A 125 -2.66 -17.78 2.39
N ALA A 126 -3.86 -17.22 2.60
CA ALA A 126 -4.76 -17.68 3.66
C ALA A 126 -5.26 -19.11 3.45
N ALA A 127 -5.57 -19.50 2.20
CA ALA A 127 -6.00 -20.86 1.88
C ALA A 127 -4.87 -21.89 2.06
N ILE A 128 -3.64 -21.54 1.68
CA ILE A 128 -2.46 -22.41 1.80
C ILE A 128 -2.01 -22.55 3.26
N GLU A 129 -1.95 -21.45 4.00
CA GLU A 129 -1.33 -21.43 5.33
C GLU A 129 -2.34 -21.67 6.47
N GLY A 130 -3.65 -21.57 6.19
CA GLY A 130 -4.71 -21.83 7.16
C GLY A 130 -4.61 -20.95 8.41
N GLU A 131 -4.54 -21.57 9.59
CA GLU A 131 -4.48 -20.85 10.87
C GLU A 131 -3.19 -20.04 11.05
N LEU A 132 -2.06 -20.51 10.51
CA LEU A 132 -0.76 -19.86 10.66
C LEU A 132 -0.74 -18.49 9.98
N TRP A 133 -1.54 -18.33 8.92
CA TRP A 133 -1.65 -17.08 8.18
C TRP A 133 -2.03 -15.89 9.08
N PHE A 134 -2.93 -16.11 10.05
CA PHE A 134 -3.41 -15.06 10.95
C PHE A 134 -2.33 -14.58 11.92
N GLN A 135 -1.30 -15.40 12.16
CA GLN A 135 -0.22 -15.12 13.11
C GLN A 135 1.02 -14.50 12.44
N ARG A 136 1.13 -14.60 11.11
CA ARG A 136 2.29 -14.07 10.35
C ARG A 136 2.27 -12.55 10.23
N HIS A 137 3.49 -11.99 10.20
CA HIS A 137 3.73 -10.58 9.91
C HIS A 137 3.29 -10.21 8.48
N HIS A 138 2.93 -8.94 8.23
CA HIS A 138 2.21 -8.49 7.03
C HIS A 138 2.91 -7.34 6.29
N ASP A 139 4.22 -7.48 6.05
CA ASP A 139 5.08 -6.36 5.61
C ASP A 139 4.74 -5.78 4.23
N ASN A 140 4.94 -6.54 3.15
CA ASN A 140 4.78 -5.99 1.81
C ASN A 140 3.33 -5.63 1.49
N GLU A 141 2.37 -6.41 2.00
CA GLU A 141 0.95 -6.14 1.76
C GLU A 141 0.51 -4.82 2.41
N VAL A 142 1.07 -4.47 3.57
CA VAL A 142 0.85 -3.16 4.21
C VAL A 142 1.38 -2.04 3.35
N ILE A 143 2.60 -2.17 2.83
CA ILE A 143 3.18 -1.09 2.03
C ILE A 143 2.39 -0.89 0.75
N ILE A 144 1.94 -1.97 0.10
CA ILE A 144 1.05 -1.86 -1.07
C ILE A 144 -0.27 -1.18 -0.69
N CYS A 145 -0.86 -1.49 0.48
CA CYS A 145 -2.05 -0.79 0.97
C CYS A 145 -1.78 0.71 1.20
N CYS A 146 -0.61 1.07 1.75
CA CYS A 146 -0.19 2.45 1.92
C CYS A 146 -0.02 3.18 0.58
N MET A 147 0.54 2.51 -0.44
CA MET A 147 0.66 3.05 -1.80
C MET A 147 -0.71 3.33 -2.41
N ILE A 148 -1.65 2.38 -2.32
CA ILE A 148 -3.02 2.56 -2.81
C ILE A 148 -3.65 3.79 -2.17
N TYR A 149 -3.56 3.92 -0.84
CA TYR A 149 -4.15 5.05 -0.15
C TYR A 149 -3.46 6.38 -0.50
N LEU A 150 -2.14 6.38 -0.68
CA LEU A 150 -1.41 7.55 -1.13
C LEU A 150 -1.87 8.00 -2.52
N LEU A 151 -2.01 7.07 -3.47
CA LEU A 151 -2.53 7.37 -4.81
C LEU A 151 -3.93 7.98 -4.74
N GLU A 152 -4.84 7.40 -3.95
CA GLU A 152 -6.19 7.95 -3.73
C GLU A 152 -6.15 9.39 -3.18
N LEU A 153 -5.24 9.66 -2.24
CA LEU A 153 -5.11 10.99 -1.65
C LEU A 153 -4.52 12.00 -2.62
N LEU A 154 -3.53 11.62 -3.43
CA LEU A 154 -2.94 12.48 -4.45
C LEU A 154 -3.92 12.79 -5.59
N GLY A 155 -4.91 11.92 -5.82
CA GLY A 155 -6.01 12.20 -6.74
C GLY A 155 -7.11 13.09 -6.13
N ARG A 156 -7.20 13.17 -4.80
CA ARG A 156 -8.25 13.92 -4.09
C ARG A 156 -7.81 15.31 -3.65
N TYR A 157 -6.57 15.47 -3.22
CA TYR A 157 -6.07 16.72 -2.64
C TYR A 157 -5.03 17.37 -3.55
N SER A 158 -5.17 18.68 -3.77
CA SER A 158 -4.20 19.46 -4.54
C SER A 158 -2.87 19.65 -3.79
N ASP A 159 -2.91 19.74 -2.46
CA ASP A 159 -1.72 19.90 -1.64
C ASP A 159 -1.11 18.53 -1.27
N PRO A 160 0.12 18.21 -1.73
CA PRO A 160 0.77 16.94 -1.44
C PRO A 160 1.11 16.77 0.05
N ASN A 161 1.19 17.84 0.84
CA ASN A 161 1.41 17.74 2.28
C ASN A 161 0.17 17.21 3.00
N VAL A 162 -1.04 17.61 2.58
CA VAL A 162 -2.29 17.06 3.10
C VAL A 162 -2.35 15.56 2.83
N ALA A 163 -2.01 15.15 1.60
CA ALA A 163 -1.92 13.74 1.24
C ALA A 163 -0.88 13.01 2.10
N ARG A 164 0.32 13.58 2.31
CA ARG A 164 1.36 12.99 3.16
C ARG A 164 0.90 12.77 4.59
N TRP A 165 0.32 13.77 5.23
CA TRP A 165 -0.13 13.66 6.61
C TRP A 165 -1.24 12.63 6.77
N ARG A 166 -2.25 12.65 5.89
CA ARG A 166 -3.34 11.67 5.93
C ARG A 166 -2.84 10.26 5.65
N ALA A 167 -1.92 10.12 4.70
CA ALA A 167 -1.34 8.83 4.36
C ALA A 167 -0.54 8.27 5.54
N ALA A 168 0.23 9.10 6.26
CA ALA A 168 0.95 8.70 7.47
C ALA A 168 0.02 8.14 8.56
N LYS A 169 -1.13 8.78 8.80
CA LYS A 169 -2.13 8.25 9.74
C LYS A 169 -2.62 6.86 9.38
N THR A 170 -3.00 6.66 8.12
CA THR A 170 -3.48 5.34 7.66
C THR A 170 -2.34 4.33 7.63
N GLY A 171 -1.13 4.74 7.24
CA GLY A 171 0.06 3.91 7.23
C GLY A 171 0.39 3.38 8.62
N ASN A 172 0.48 4.26 9.62
CA ASN A 172 0.74 3.87 11.01
C ASN A 172 -0.29 2.86 11.52
N LYS A 173 -1.57 3.04 11.16
CA LYS A 173 -2.64 2.11 11.52
C LYS A 173 -2.49 0.73 10.87
N LEU A 174 -2.02 0.66 9.63
CA LEU A 174 -1.80 -0.60 8.92
C LEU A 174 -0.56 -1.33 9.45
N ILE A 175 0.53 -0.59 9.67
CA ILE A 175 1.82 -1.10 10.18
C ILE A 175 1.66 -1.61 11.61
N GLY A 176 1.03 -0.82 12.47
CA GLY A 176 0.75 -1.24 13.85
C GLY A 176 -0.32 -2.31 13.97
N GLY A 177 -1.18 -2.44 12.95
CA GLY A 177 -2.27 -3.39 12.91
C GLY A 177 -1.82 -4.83 12.71
N ASN A 178 -2.76 -5.68 12.30
CA ASN A 178 -2.49 -7.06 11.90
C ASN A 178 -3.25 -7.38 10.59
N ARG A 179 -3.20 -8.65 10.16
CA ARG A 179 -3.90 -9.14 8.94
C ARG A 179 -5.37 -8.72 8.88
N ARG A 180 -6.07 -8.57 10.00
CA ARG A 180 -7.46 -8.08 10.05
C ARG A 180 -7.58 -6.67 9.46
N ASP A 181 -6.66 -5.77 9.78
CA ASP A 181 -6.70 -4.38 9.30
C ASP A 181 -6.37 -4.32 7.80
N THR A 182 -5.42 -5.12 7.31
CA THR A 182 -5.08 -5.22 5.88
C THR A 182 -6.24 -5.78 5.06
N VAL A 183 -6.82 -6.92 5.44
CA VAL A 183 -7.96 -7.48 4.69
C VAL A 183 -9.15 -6.53 4.71
N LYS A 184 -9.42 -5.87 5.86
CA LYS A 184 -10.46 -4.85 5.94
C LYS A 184 -10.21 -3.71 4.96
N PHE A 185 -8.96 -3.28 4.81
CA PHE A 185 -8.58 -2.20 3.89
C PHE A 185 -8.89 -2.58 2.44
N VAL A 186 -8.49 -3.79 2.02
CA VAL A 186 -8.69 -4.28 0.65
C VAL A 186 -10.17 -4.58 0.38
N ALA A 187 -10.85 -5.29 1.28
CA ALA A 187 -12.26 -5.65 1.15
C ALA A 187 -13.21 -4.44 1.03
N LYS A 188 -12.80 -3.27 1.55
CA LYS A 188 -13.56 -2.02 1.40
C LYS A 188 -13.43 -1.38 0.02
N ARG A 189 -12.37 -1.70 -0.72
CA ARG A 189 -12.02 -1.10 -2.02
C ARG A 189 -12.31 -2.03 -3.19
N LEU A 190 -12.25 -3.32 -2.93
CA LEU A 190 -12.55 -4.36 -3.90
C LEU A 190 -13.67 -5.25 -3.35
N PRO A 191 -14.93 -5.02 -3.76
CA PRO A 191 -16.05 -5.88 -3.40
C PRO A 191 -15.84 -7.30 -3.94
N CYS A 192 -15.56 -8.24 -3.03
CA CYS A 192 -15.29 -9.63 -3.35
C CYS A 192 -15.81 -10.51 -2.21
N ALA A 193 -16.53 -11.59 -2.53
CA ALA A 193 -17.05 -12.52 -1.53
C ALA A 193 -15.91 -13.16 -0.72
N CYS A 194 -14.84 -13.58 -1.39
CA CYS A 194 -13.67 -14.19 -0.75
C CYS A 194 -13.01 -13.23 0.26
N LEU A 195 -12.85 -11.94 -0.09
CA LEU A 195 -12.30 -10.94 0.83
C LEU A 195 -13.25 -10.64 2.00
N LYS A 196 -14.56 -10.64 1.75
CA LYS A 196 -15.58 -10.47 2.80
C LYS A 196 -15.52 -11.62 3.80
N GLU A 197 -15.46 -12.85 3.33
CA GLU A 197 -15.32 -14.05 4.14
C GLU A 197 -14.00 -14.07 4.91
N LEU A 198 -12.88 -13.79 4.25
CA LEU A 198 -11.57 -13.70 4.87
C LEU A 198 -11.53 -12.61 5.96
N HIS A 199 -12.15 -11.45 5.72
CA HIS A 199 -12.28 -10.40 6.72
C HIS A 199 -13.15 -10.84 7.91
N CYS A 200 -14.25 -11.55 7.66
CA CYS A 200 -15.09 -12.13 8.71
C CYS A 200 -14.31 -13.14 9.56
N ALA A 201 -13.54 -14.03 8.93
CA ALA A 201 -12.67 -14.99 9.63
C ALA A 201 -11.60 -14.26 10.47
N ALA A 202 -10.89 -13.29 9.86
CA ALA A 202 -9.89 -12.48 10.56
C ALA A 202 -10.48 -11.72 11.75
N ARG A 203 -11.71 -11.19 11.64
CA ARG A 203 -12.40 -10.52 12.75
C ARG A 203 -12.70 -11.43 13.94
N LYS A 204 -13.00 -12.71 13.69
CA LYS A 204 -13.28 -13.69 14.75
C LYS A 204 -12.00 -14.12 15.47
N LYS A 205 -10.90 -14.26 14.74
CA LYS A 205 -9.63 -14.79 15.25
C LYS A 205 -8.69 -13.73 15.83
N LEU A 206 -8.71 -12.52 15.29
CA LEU A 206 -7.75 -11.46 15.62
C LEU A 206 -8.41 -10.29 16.33
N ALA A 207 -7.88 -9.96 17.50
CA ALA A 207 -8.19 -8.70 18.19
C ALA A 207 -7.71 -7.50 17.36
N LYS A 208 -8.29 -6.31 17.61
CA LYS A 208 -7.75 -5.07 17.08
C LYS A 208 -6.54 -4.69 17.93
N VAL A 209 -5.37 -4.63 17.31
CA VAL A 209 -4.12 -4.27 17.98
C VAL A 209 -3.49 -3.06 17.29
N SER A 210 -2.62 -2.39 18.01
CA SER A 210 -1.68 -1.40 17.47
C SER A 210 -0.39 -1.46 18.30
N HIS A 211 0.59 -0.62 18.00
CA HIS A 211 1.79 -0.48 18.82
C HIS A 211 1.84 0.88 19.50
N CYS A 212 2.50 0.93 20.65
CA CYS A 212 2.86 2.19 21.29
C CYS A 212 4.06 2.80 20.56
N HIS A 213 4.00 4.08 20.18
CA HIS A 213 5.13 4.72 19.48
C HIS A 213 6.35 4.91 20.40
N GLY A 214 6.14 5.07 21.72
CA GLY A 214 7.24 5.26 22.67
C GLY A 214 7.94 3.99 23.14
N CYS A 215 7.24 2.85 23.26
CA CYS A 215 7.84 1.59 23.74
C CYS A 215 7.80 0.43 22.74
N GLU A 216 7.26 0.68 21.54
CA GLU A 216 7.17 -0.24 20.39
C GLU A 216 6.41 -1.56 20.63
N LYS A 217 5.95 -1.81 21.86
CA LYS A 217 5.16 -2.98 22.22
C LYS A 217 3.76 -2.90 21.60
N ARG A 218 3.21 -4.07 21.27
CA ARG A 218 1.83 -4.23 20.77
C ARG A 218 0.84 -4.28 21.92
N PHE A 219 -0.28 -3.58 21.75
CA PHE A 219 -1.38 -3.52 22.70
C PHE A 219 -2.73 -3.64 22.00
N PRO A 220 -3.79 -4.09 22.70
CA PRO A 220 -5.15 -3.90 22.23
C PRO A 220 -5.41 -2.42 21.92
N ARG A 221 -5.98 -2.12 20.75
CA ARG A 221 -6.23 -0.74 20.34
C ARG A 221 -7.16 0.02 21.30
N SER A 222 -7.94 -0.69 22.11
CA SER A 222 -8.83 -0.11 23.12
C SER A 222 -8.12 0.45 24.36
N VAL A 223 -6.86 0.07 24.61
CA VAL A 223 -6.09 0.55 25.77
C VAL A 223 -5.04 1.61 25.39
N LEU A 224 -4.87 1.86 24.10
CA LEU A 224 -4.00 2.91 23.59
C LEU A 224 -4.76 4.22 23.52
N PHE A 225 -4.08 5.32 23.83
CA PHE A 225 -4.60 6.66 23.59
C PHE A 225 -3.85 7.32 22.45
N VAL A 226 -4.59 8.12 21.69
CA VAL A 226 -4.07 8.85 20.53
C VAL A 226 -3.54 10.20 21.00
N CYS A 227 -2.42 10.66 20.45
CA CYS A 227 -1.96 12.02 20.66
C CYS A 227 -3.00 13.03 20.19
N THR A 228 -3.51 13.86 21.10
CA THR A 228 -4.54 14.87 20.80
C THR A 228 -4.03 15.99 19.89
N GLY A 229 -2.72 16.22 19.84
CA GLY A 229 -2.11 17.26 19.02
C GLY A 229 -2.04 16.93 17.53
N CYS A 230 -1.82 15.67 17.16
CA CYS A 230 -1.72 15.27 15.74
C CYS A 230 -2.79 14.28 15.30
N MET A 231 -3.39 13.53 16.23
CA MET A 231 -4.35 12.45 15.95
C MET A 231 -3.78 11.30 15.08
N VAL A 232 -2.44 11.10 15.11
CA VAL A 232 -1.70 10.14 14.30
C VAL A 232 -1.04 9.03 15.13
N VAL A 233 -0.26 9.38 16.15
CA VAL A 233 0.51 8.42 16.96
C VAL A 233 -0.28 7.96 18.19
N GLU A 234 -0.03 6.74 18.62
CA GLU A 234 -0.72 6.06 19.73
C GLU A 234 0.28 5.67 20.82
N TYR A 235 -0.13 5.78 22.09
CA TYR A 235 0.70 5.47 23.25
C TYR A 235 -0.06 4.62 24.27
N CYS A 236 0.67 3.80 25.02
CA CYS A 236 0.09 2.99 26.10
C CYS A 236 0.06 3.70 27.45
N SER A 237 0.88 4.73 27.66
CA SER A 237 0.96 5.47 28.92
C SER A 237 1.50 6.89 28.69
N LYS A 238 1.14 7.84 29.56
CA LYS A 238 1.56 9.24 29.43
C LYS A 238 3.09 9.36 29.47
N GLU A 239 3.73 8.46 30.20
CA GLU A 239 5.18 8.33 30.30
C GLU A 239 5.79 7.98 28.94
N CYS A 240 5.18 7.05 28.18
CA CYS A 240 5.64 6.74 26.82
C CYS A 240 5.48 7.93 25.88
N GLN A 241 4.40 8.71 26.00
CA GLN A 241 4.23 9.94 25.21
C GLN A 241 5.30 10.99 25.56
N MET A 242 5.60 11.18 26.85
CA MET A 242 6.61 12.13 27.30
C MET A 242 8.03 11.73 26.89
N ALA A 243 8.33 10.42 26.93
CA ALA A 243 9.62 9.88 26.50
C ALA A 243 9.86 10.13 25.00
N ASP A 244 8.83 9.90 24.18
CA ASP A 244 8.85 10.09 22.73
C ASP A 244 8.73 11.58 22.31
N TRP A 245 8.44 12.49 23.24
CA TRP A 245 8.10 13.88 22.90
C TRP A 245 9.20 14.65 22.17
N GLN A 246 10.48 14.37 22.47
CA GLN A 246 11.59 15.07 21.82
C GLN A 246 11.64 14.83 20.31
N ASP A 247 11.28 13.62 19.89
CA ASP A 247 11.20 13.24 18.49
C ASP A 247 9.83 13.65 17.94
N HIS A 248 8.76 13.28 18.63
CA HIS A 248 7.38 13.53 18.20
C HIS A 248 7.05 15.00 17.94
N LYS A 249 7.52 15.93 18.78
CA LYS A 249 7.17 17.35 18.69
C LYS A 249 7.49 17.97 17.33
N GLN A 250 8.46 17.43 16.60
CA GLN A 250 8.89 17.94 15.29
C GLN A 250 7.82 17.75 14.21
N TYR A 251 6.96 16.75 14.41
CA TYR A 251 5.88 16.34 13.52
C TYR A 251 4.53 16.26 14.26
N CYS A 252 4.43 16.86 15.45
CA CYS A 252 3.17 17.03 16.17
C CYS A 252 2.48 18.33 15.71
N GLY A 253 1.16 18.39 15.90
CA GLY A 253 0.31 19.47 15.39
C GLY A 253 -0.42 19.06 14.11
N TYR A 254 -1.36 19.89 13.67
CA TYR A 254 -2.19 19.73 12.48
C TYR A 254 -3.43 18.80 12.59
N PRO A 255 -4.21 18.84 13.69
CA PRO A 255 -5.46 18.08 13.78
C PRO A 255 -6.48 18.49 12.70
N GLU A 256 -6.43 19.74 12.22
CA GLU A 256 -7.27 20.24 11.13
C GLU A 256 -7.05 19.47 9.83
N VAL A 257 -5.81 19.06 9.53
CA VAL A 257 -5.49 18.25 8.34
C VAL A 257 -6.12 16.86 8.45
N MET A 258 -6.44 16.41 9.66
CA MET A 258 -7.10 15.12 9.95
C MET A 258 -8.63 15.19 9.93
N SER A 259 -9.23 16.36 9.74
CA SER A 259 -10.70 16.51 9.66
C SER A 259 -11.29 15.69 8.51
N GLN A 260 -12.43 15.03 8.72
CA GLN A 260 -13.08 14.29 7.62
C GLN A 260 -13.60 15.23 6.54
N ASP A 261 -14.00 16.44 6.93
CA ASP A 261 -14.65 17.43 6.07
C ASP A 261 -13.66 18.45 5.46
N LEU A 262 -12.36 18.12 5.41
CA LEU A 262 -11.36 19.02 4.84
C LEU A 262 -11.59 19.18 3.33
N PRO A 263 -11.70 20.42 2.80
CA PRO A 263 -11.83 20.66 1.37
C PRO A 263 -10.66 20.08 0.56
N SER A 264 -10.95 19.61 -0.66
CA SER A 264 -9.94 19.03 -1.56
C SER A 264 -8.88 20.05 -2.02
N ASP A 265 -9.25 21.33 -2.05
CA ASP A 265 -8.42 22.47 -2.43
C ASP A 265 -7.69 23.13 -1.24
N TYR A 266 -7.80 22.55 -0.04
CA TYR A 266 -7.12 23.06 1.15
C TYR A 266 -5.60 23.11 0.95
N ILE A 267 -5.01 24.28 1.24
CA ILE A 267 -3.57 24.51 1.21
C ILE A 267 -3.02 24.52 2.63
N PHE A 268 -2.10 23.60 2.90
CA PHE A 268 -1.42 23.46 4.17
C PHE A 268 -0.39 24.59 4.38
N LYS A 269 -0.65 25.48 5.34
CA LYS A 269 0.26 26.56 5.72
C LYS A 269 1.05 26.13 6.97
N ARG A 270 2.34 25.84 6.81
CA ARG A 270 3.23 25.54 7.93
C ARG A 270 3.65 26.86 8.60
N GLY A 271 3.27 27.10 9.85
CA GLY A 271 3.77 28.21 10.67
C GLY A 271 3.08 29.58 10.51
N LEU A 272 1.79 29.66 10.82
CA LEU A 272 1.15 30.92 11.22
C LEU A 272 0.61 30.78 12.65
N SER A 273 1.53 30.60 13.60
CA SER A 273 1.29 30.74 15.04
C SER A 273 2.60 31.09 15.70
#